data_AF-A0A2N6EZ25-F1
#
_entry.id   AF-A0A2N6EZ25-F1
#
_cell.length_a   1.000
_cell.length_b   1.000
_cell.length_c   1.000
_cell.angle_alpha   90.00
_cell.angle_beta   90.00
_cell.angle_gamma   90.00
#
_symmetry.space_group_name_H-M   'P 1'
#
loop_
_entity.id
_entity.type
_entity.pdbx_description
1 polymer ?
#
loop_
_entity_poly.entity_id
_entity_poly.type
_entity_poly.pdbx_seq_one_letter_code
_entity_poly.pdbx_strand_id
1 'polypeptide(L)'
;MFSLKDGSAATVVDLLAVGDLARVSRLGQFGVFYLSAREQPQQIGDTTRLRRVLGRDNRGGIVIFDAGNEENDLWRSAVWAADLVLAPIGEHRSLTKLSMLRRTLTEGGGQQEMLWLLPSQLGDPADGTSDEDLQQLLRFAAEERGCQVLKHSLSEDQRVHLQATGQNRTVLTRLPGSHVHGELRRLADFVLRKYADGPDADCQSRRMLADGLLPRRARRVDLVCPLCALSAIGPQVHYLEALPGRYRALLHADCLENLLQGTGLRSFMPLSGLLLVETGVEGEGLRSQIRLLLPGERGGFAEQELLLPQSNSGWDALLRAVTGLSLNEQAPGVLIVSARGEAAVLLGPGRYQLYQEQKRNVLQRLRSEEY
;
A
#
# COMPACT_ATOMS: atom_id res chain seq x y z
N MET A 1 -16.18 -2.06 23.86
CA MET A 1 -14.72 -2.18 24.02
C MET A 1 -13.95 -0.87 23.89
N PHE A 2 -14.35 0.13 23.08
CA PHE A 2 -13.67 1.44 23.05
C PHE A 2 -14.57 2.64 23.34
N SER A 3 -15.83 2.42 23.72
CA SER A 3 -16.81 3.50 23.85
C SER A 3 -16.49 4.46 25.01
N LEU A 4 -16.49 5.76 24.72
CA LEU A 4 -16.39 6.84 25.72
C LEU A 4 -17.75 7.27 26.30
N LYS A 5 -18.88 6.90 25.67
CA LYS A 5 -20.27 7.27 26.07
C LYS A 5 -21.29 6.19 25.71
N ASP A 6 -22.47 6.19 26.32
CA ASP A 6 -23.59 5.28 26.00
C ASP A 6 -24.26 5.61 24.65
N GLY A 7 -23.55 5.37 23.55
CA GLY A 7 -24.15 5.37 22.22
C GLY A 7 -23.58 4.26 21.34
N SER A 8 -24.43 3.67 20.51
CA SER A 8 -23.98 2.66 19.56
C SER A 8 -23.18 3.31 18.44
N ALA A 9 -21.97 2.81 18.20
CA ALA A 9 -21.27 3.05 16.94
C ALA A 9 -22.02 2.33 15.80
N ALA A 10 -21.83 2.80 14.57
CA ALA A 10 -22.34 2.12 13.39
C ALA A 10 -21.62 0.76 13.20
N THR A 11 -22.20 -0.13 12.42
CA THR A 11 -21.70 -1.47 12.12
C THR A 11 -20.89 -1.51 10.82
N VAL A 12 -20.29 -2.66 10.52
CA VAL A 12 -19.65 -2.90 9.22
C VAL A 12 -20.68 -2.85 8.09
N VAL A 13 -21.93 -3.22 8.33
CA VAL A 13 -23.01 -3.11 7.32
C VAL A 13 -23.27 -1.66 6.96
N ASP A 14 -23.32 -0.78 7.97
CA ASP A 14 -23.48 0.65 7.75
C ASP A 14 -22.30 1.21 6.96
N LEU A 15 -21.07 0.77 7.25
CA LEU A 15 -19.90 1.10 6.44
C LEU A 15 -20.07 0.69 4.98
N LEU A 16 -20.53 -0.54 4.73
CA LEU A 16 -20.74 -1.02 3.37
C LEU A 16 -21.82 -0.19 2.66
N ALA A 17 -22.92 0.13 3.35
CA ALA A 17 -24.02 0.92 2.82
C ALA A 17 -23.60 2.36 2.48
N VAL A 18 -22.94 3.05 3.40
CA VAL A 18 -22.52 4.46 3.26
C VAL A 18 -21.29 4.61 2.37
N GLY A 19 -20.37 3.65 2.43
CA GLY A 19 -19.12 3.65 1.66
C GLY A 19 -18.07 4.66 2.13
N ASP A 20 -18.19 5.14 3.37
CA ASP A 20 -17.26 6.13 3.95
C ASP A 20 -17.02 5.84 5.44
N LEU A 21 -15.83 5.31 5.76
CA LEU A 21 -15.42 4.95 7.12
C LEU A 21 -15.39 6.14 8.07
N ALA A 22 -15.12 7.34 7.56
CA ALA A 22 -15.12 8.56 8.35
C ALA A 22 -16.46 8.86 9.02
N ARG A 23 -17.52 8.62 8.27
CA ARG A 23 -18.89 9.00 8.63
C ARG A 23 -19.50 8.02 9.60
N VAL A 24 -19.09 6.76 9.54
CA VAL A 24 -19.67 5.67 10.33
C VAL A 24 -18.83 5.31 11.55
N SER A 25 -17.53 5.60 11.53
CA SER A 25 -16.66 5.30 12.66
C SER A 25 -16.85 6.29 13.81
N ARG A 26 -16.62 5.82 15.04
CA ARG A 26 -16.75 6.63 16.25
C ARG A 26 -15.43 6.67 17.02
N LEU A 27 -15.03 7.86 17.46
CA LEU A 27 -13.87 8.03 18.32
C LEU A 27 -14.10 7.39 19.69
N GLY A 28 -13.22 6.47 20.05
CA GLY A 28 -13.18 5.79 21.32
C GLY A 28 -11.99 6.22 22.19
N GLN A 29 -11.67 5.40 23.19
CA GLN A 29 -10.51 5.61 24.06
C GLN A 29 -9.19 5.58 23.26
N PHE A 30 -8.18 6.30 23.75
CA PHE A 30 -6.82 6.35 23.18
C PHE A 30 -6.73 6.77 21.71
N GLY A 31 -7.73 7.51 21.22
CA GLY A 31 -7.74 7.95 19.82
C GLY A 31 -8.18 6.87 18.82
N VAL A 32 -8.62 5.70 19.30
CA VAL A 32 -9.03 4.59 18.44
C VAL A 32 -10.44 4.82 17.91
N PHE A 33 -10.59 4.86 16.59
CA PHE A 33 -11.90 4.83 15.95
C PHE A 33 -12.42 3.39 15.87
N TYR A 34 -13.70 3.16 16.17
CA TYR A 34 -14.28 1.82 16.16
C TYR A 34 -15.66 1.77 15.48
N LEU A 35 -15.99 0.58 14.99
CA LEU A 35 -17.32 0.16 14.58
C LEU A 35 -17.87 -0.88 15.59
N SER A 36 -19.19 -0.99 15.64
CA SER A 36 -19.90 -1.90 16.52
C SER A 36 -20.03 -3.30 15.91
N ALA A 37 -19.89 -4.33 16.75
CA ALA A 37 -20.09 -5.73 16.41
C ALA A 37 -21.56 -6.22 16.56
N ARG A 38 -22.53 -5.31 16.77
CA ARG A 38 -23.95 -5.66 16.91
C ARG A 38 -24.47 -6.38 15.66
N GLU A 39 -25.45 -7.27 15.87
CA GLU A 39 -26.11 -8.15 14.89
C GLU A 39 -25.79 -7.79 13.44
N GLN A 40 -24.84 -8.53 12.88
CA GLN A 40 -24.44 -8.38 11.50
C GLN A 40 -25.12 -9.48 10.68
N PRO A 41 -25.69 -9.16 9.51
CA PRO A 41 -26.26 -10.15 8.62
C PRO A 41 -25.15 -11.09 8.17
N GLN A 42 -25.43 -12.39 8.18
CA GLN A 42 -24.47 -13.40 7.74
C GLN A 42 -24.14 -13.30 6.24
N GLN A 43 -25.02 -12.67 5.46
CA GLN A 43 -24.87 -12.46 4.02
C GLN A 43 -24.85 -10.98 3.69
N ILE A 44 -23.84 -10.58 2.92
CA ILE A 44 -23.68 -9.21 2.39
C ILE A 44 -23.57 -9.20 0.85
N GLY A 45 -23.50 -10.39 0.23
CA GLY A 45 -23.55 -10.60 -1.21
C GLY A 45 -22.22 -10.33 -1.91
N ASP A 46 -21.75 -9.09 -1.91
CA ASP A 46 -20.48 -8.72 -2.54
C ASP A 46 -19.35 -8.63 -1.50
N THR A 47 -18.56 -9.70 -1.42
CA THR A 47 -17.42 -9.82 -0.50
C THR A 47 -16.24 -8.89 -0.83
N THR A 48 -16.18 -8.34 -2.04
CA THR A 48 -15.14 -7.36 -2.42
C THR A 48 -15.46 -5.95 -1.94
N ARG A 49 -16.73 -5.68 -1.59
CA ARG A 49 -17.21 -4.33 -1.28
C ARG A 49 -16.44 -3.68 -0.14
N LEU A 50 -16.09 -4.45 0.90
CA LEU A 50 -15.30 -3.93 2.03
C LEU A 50 -13.95 -3.41 1.56
N ARG A 51 -13.20 -4.21 0.81
CA ARG A 51 -11.91 -3.81 0.23
C ARG A 51 -12.05 -2.57 -0.67
N ARG A 52 -13.12 -2.49 -1.47
CA ARG A 52 -13.38 -1.34 -2.34
C ARG A 52 -13.67 -0.06 -1.58
N VAL A 53 -14.41 -0.16 -0.48
CA VAL A 53 -14.68 1.00 0.39
C VAL A 53 -13.39 1.48 1.04
N LEU A 54 -12.59 0.56 1.59
CA LEU A 54 -11.32 0.90 2.24
C LEU A 54 -10.28 1.42 1.25
N GLY A 55 -10.19 0.83 0.06
CA GLY A 55 -9.25 1.26 -0.99
C GLY A 55 -9.56 2.62 -1.60
N ARG A 56 -10.74 3.20 -1.31
CA ARG A 56 -11.10 4.59 -1.65
C ARG A 56 -10.83 5.55 -0.50
N ASP A 57 -10.67 5.03 0.71
CA ASP A 57 -10.34 5.86 1.86
C ASP A 57 -8.85 6.20 1.82
N ASN A 58 -8.54 7.48 1.60
CA ASN A 58 -7.17 7.98 1.55
C ASN A 58 -6.60 8.27 2.95
N ARG A 59 -7.30 7.89 4.02
CA ARG A 59 -6.78 8.03 5.39
C ARG A 59 -5.69 7.00 5.63
N GLY A 60 -4.49 7.49 5.93
CA GLY A 60 -3.44 6.64 6.47
C GLY A 60 -3.86 6.05 7.82
N GLY A 61 -3.35 4.85 8.13
CA GLY A 61 -3.57 4.18 9.41
C GLY A 61 -3.69 2.68 9.27
N ILE A 62 -4.06 2.03 10.38
CA ILE A 62 -4.25 0.58 10.48
C ILE A 62 -5.72 0.31 10.80
N VAL A 63 -6.35 -0.55 10.01
CA VAL A 63 -7.70 -1.07 10.27
C VAL A 63 -7.57 -2.50 10.77
N ILE A 64 -8.14 -2.80 11.93
CA ILE A 64 -8.11 -4.13 12.53
C ILE A 64 -9.50 -4.73 12.43
N PHE A 65 -9.59 -5.92 11.82
CA PHE A 65 -10.79 -6.73 11.79
C PHE A 65 -10.70 -7.83 12.84
N ASP A 66 -11.64 -7.83 13.78
CA ASP A 66 -11.92 -9.01 14.59
C ASP A 66 -12.99 -9.82 13.83
N ALA A 67 -12.53 -10.80 13.04
CA ALA A 67 -13.38 -11.55 12.11
C ALA A 67 -14.08 -12.76 12.76
N GLY A 68 -13.77 -13.09 14.02
CA GLY A 68 -14.29 -14.30 14.67
C GLY A 68 -13.87 -15.60 13.97
N ASN A 69 -14.57 -16.69 14.30
CA ASN A 69 -14.24 -18.06 13.87
C ASN A 69 -15.26 -18.69 12.91
N GLU A 70 -16.34 -17.97 12.60
CA GLU A 70 -17.44 -18.44 11.76
C GLU A 70 -17.22 -18.02 10.30
N GLU A 71 -17.26 -18.99 9.39
CA GLU A 71 -17.13 -18.73 7.96
C GLU A 71 -18.44 -18.15 7.41
N ASN A 72 -18.48 -16.83 7.28
CA ASN A 72 -19.59 -16.10 6.66
C ASN A 72 -19.05 -15.04 5.68
N ASP A 73 -19.94 -14.32 4.99
CA ASP A 73 -19.52 -13.34 3.98
C ASP A 73 -18.70 -12.19 4.58
N LEU A 74 -18.96 -11.81 5.83
CA LEU A 74 -18.22 -10.76 6.54
C LEU A 74 -16.81 -11.21 6.89
N TRP A 75 -16.66 -12.45 7.38
CA TRP A 75 -15.35 -13.06 7.60
C TRP A 75 -14.55 -13.12 6.29
N ARG A 76 -15.17 -13.58 5.19
CA ARG A 76 -14.51 -13.60 3.88
C ARG A 76 -14.12 -12.19 3.41
N SER A 77 -15.01 -11.21 3.60
CA SER A 77 -14.75 -9.82 3.25
C SER A 77 -13.58 -9.23 4.04
N ALA A 78 -13.50 -9.53 5.34
CA ALA A 78 -12.39 -9.11 6.19
C ALA A 78 -11.06 -9.73 5.70
N VAL A 79 -11.05 -11.03 5.40
CA VAL A 79 -9.86 -11.72 4.86
C VAL A 79 -9.45 -11.14 3.50
N TRP A 80 -10.41 -10.86 2.62
CA TRP A 80 -10.13 -10.30 1.29
C TRP A 80 -9.63 -8.86 1.32
N ALA A 81 -10.05 -8.09 2.33
CA ALA A 81 -9.64 -6.71 2.54
C ALA A 81 -8.30 -6.57 3.29
N ALA A 82 -7.84 -7.62 3.98
CA ALA A 82 -6.64 -7.56 4.79
C ALA A 82 -5.34 -7.52 3.95
N ASP A 83 -4.37 -6.74 4.42
CA ASP A 83 -2.97 -6.74 3.96
C ASP A 83 -2.04 -7.58 4.85
N LEU A 84 -2.52 -7.94 6.05
CA LEU A 84 -1.87 -8.83 7.01
C LEU A 84 -2.97 -9.63 7.73
N VAL A 85 -2.81 -10.95 7.79
CA VAL A 85 -3.69 -11.85 8.52
C VAL A 85 -2.91 -12.52 9.64
N LEU A 86 -3.31 -12.24 10.88
CA LEU A 86 -2.81 -12.94 12.06
C LEU A 86 -3.80 -14.02 12.45
N ALA A 87 -3.34 -15.27 12.50
CA ALA A 87 -4.14 -16.42 12.92
C ALA A 87 -3.62 -16.92 14.29
N PRO A 88 -4.31 -16.62 15.40
CA PRO A 88 -3.98 -17.18 16.70
C PRO A 88 -4.16 -18.70 16.71
N ILE A 89 -3.12 -19.44 17.09
CA ILE A 89 -3.15 -20.91 17.18
C ILE A 89 -2.67 -21.33 18.57
N GLY A 90 -3.56 -21.96 19.33
CA GLY A 90 -3.23 -22.55 20.63
C GLY A 90 -3.12 -24.07 20.64
N GLU A 91 -3.52 -24.75 19.57
CA GLU A 91 -3.63 -26.20 19.55
C GLU A 91 -3.69 -26.76 18.13
N HIS A 92 -3.42 -28.07 18.01
CA HIS A 92 -3.43 -28.80 16.73
C HIS A 92 -4.75 -28.67 15.98
N ARG A 93 -5.90 -28.75 16.66
CA ARG A 93 -7.21 -28.69 16.00
C ARG A 93 -7.45 -27.34 15.31
N SER A 94 -6.84 -26.26 15.79
CA SER A 94 -6.93 -24.93 15.17
C SER A 94 -6.19 -24.85 13.82
N LEU A 95 -5.20 -25.72 13.58
CA LEU A 95 -4.52 -25.82 12.28
C LEU A 95 -5.42 -26.37 11.17
N THR A 96 -6.49 -27.10 11.51
CA THR A 96 -7.42 -27.66 10.50
C THR A 96 -8.11 -26.55 9.70
N LYS A 97 -8.34 -25.38 10.31
CA LYS A 97 -8.96 -24.22 9.67
C LYS A 97 -8.00 -23.42 8.79
N LEU A 98 -6.69 -23.69 8.86
CA LEU A 98 -5.68 -22.92 8.14
C LEU A 98 -5.77 -23.10 6.62
N SER A 99 -6.11 -24.30 6.16
CA SER A 99 -6.29 -24.59 4.73
C SER A 99 -7.41 -23.75 4.12
N MET A 100 -8.51 -23.59 4.85
CA MET A 100 -9.65 -22.77 4.47
C MET A 100 -9.26 -21.29 4.46
N LEU A 101 -8.62 -20.78 5.52
CA LEU A 101 -8.16 -19.40 5.58
C LEU A 101 -7.21 -19.06 4.43
N ARG A 102 -6.23 -19.93 4.14
CA ARG A 102 -5.28 -19.76 3.03
C ARG A 102 -6.00 -19.75 1.68
N ARG A 103 -6.95 -20.66 1.50
CA ARG A 103 -7.77 -20.72 0.28
C ARG A 103 -8.56 -19.43 0.10
N THR A 104 -9.29 -18.97 1.12
CA THR A 104 -10.05 -17.73 1.05
C THR A 104 -9.15 -16.53 0.78
N LEU A 105 -7.99 -16.43 1.44
CA LEU A 105 -7.02 -15.38 1.19
C LEU A 105 -6.56 -15.35 -0.28
N THR A 106 -6.25 -16.52 -0.84
CA THR A 106 -5.81 -16.67 -2.24
C THR A 106 -6.94 -16.36 -3.23
N GLU A 107 -8.17 -16.81 -2.97
CA GLU A 107 -9.37 -16.49 -3.77
C GLU A 107 -9.63 -14.98 -3.79
N GLY A 108 -9.35 -14.28 -2.69
CA GLY A 108 -9.36 -12.82 -2.60
C GLY A 108 -8.20 -12.14 -3.31
N GLY A 109 -7.29 -12.87 -3.95
CA GLY A 109 -6.09 -12.34 -4.60
C GLY A 109 -4.99 -11.94 -3.62
N GLY A 110 -4.98 -12.51 -2.41
CA GLY A 110 -3.85 -12.41 -1.47
C GLY A 110 -2.73 -13.38 -1.75
N GLN A 111 -1.60 -13.15 -1.09
CA GLN A 111 -0.43 -14.01 -1.13
C GLN A 111 -0.23 -14.70 0.23
N GLN A 112 0.53 -15.79 0.26
CA GLN A 112 0.69 -16.62 1.46
C GLN A 112 1.51 -15.92 2.55
N GLU A 113 2.40 -15.02 2.13
CA GLU A 113 3.27 -14.19 2.95
C GLU A 113 2.48 -13.22 3.85
N MET A 114 1.22 -12.96 3.51
CA MET A 114 0.31 -12.15 4.31
C MET A 114 -0.23 -12.92 5.53
N LEU A 115 -0.13 -14.25 5.55
CA LEU A 115 -0.66 -15.11 6.61
C LEU A 115 0.42 -15.49 7.62
N TRP A 116 0.21 -15.03 8.86
CA TRP A 116 1.09 -15.26 9.99
C TRP A 116 0.38 -16.03 11.10
N LEU A 117 0.97 -17.15 11.51
CA LEU A 117 0.55 -17.91 12.67
C LEU A 117 1.08 -17.22 13.93
N LEU A 118 0.17 -16.92 14.86
CA LEU A 118 0.49 -16.37 16.15
C LEU A 118 0.32 -17.48 17.21
N PRO A 119 1.43 -18.02 17.77
CA PRO A 119 1.33 -18.94 18.89
C PRO A 119 0.56 -18.26 20.03
N SER A 120 -0.51 -18.89 20.53
CA SER A 120 -1.41 -18.24 21.47
C SER A 120 -1.97 -19.23 22.47
N GLN A 121 -1.72 -19.00 23.75
CA GLN A 121 -2.33 -19.71 24.87
C GLN A 121 -3.63 -19.04 25.33
N LEU A 122 -4.10 -18.01 24.61
CA LEU A 122 -5.40 -17.40 24.87
C LEU A 122 -6.53 -18.36 24.47
N GLY A 123 -7.30 -18.87 25.44
CA GLY A 123 -8.42 -19.79 25.22
C GLY A 123 -8.34 -21.00 26.14
N ASP A 124 -9.09 -22.07 25.83
CA ASP A 124 -8.98 -23.33 26.57
C ASP A 124 -7.56 -23.88 26.40
N PRO A 125 -6.79 -24.06 27.49
CA PRO A 125 -5.46 -24.62 27.40
C PRO A 125 -5.56 -26.04 26.84
N ALA A 126 -4.85 -26.30 25.74
CA ALA A 126 -4.65 -27.68 25.32
C ALA A 126 -3.89 -28.41 26.43
N ASP A 127 -4.41 -29.58 26.83
CA ASP A 127 -3.79 -30.44 27.84
C ASP A 127 -2.30 -30.65 27.54
N GLY A 128 -1.44 -30.08 28.40
CA GLY A 128 -0.03 -30.47 28.55
C GLY A 128 0.94 -30.14 27.42
N THR A 129 0.57 -29.39 26.38
CA THR A 129 1.53 -29.01 25.32
C THR A 129 2.43 -27.87 25.81
N SER A 130 3.76 -28.06 25.80
CA SER A 130 4.68 -26.99 26.16
C SER A 130 4.71 -25.89 25.07
N ASP A 131 5.04 -24.66 25.43
CA ASP A 131 5.14 -23.54 24.46
C ASP A 131 6.21 -23.82 23.38
N GLU A 132 7.28 -24.54 23.76
CA GLU A 132 8.34 -24.97 22.83
C GLU A 132 7.83 -25.98 21.81
N ASP A 133 7.06 -26.98 22.25
CA ASP A 133 6.46 -27.98 21.36
C ASP A 133 5.44 -27.34 20.41
N LEU A 134 4.62 -26.42 20.92
CA LEU A 134 3.66 -25.68 20.10
C LEU A 134 4.40 -24.80 19.06
N GLN A 135 5.46 -24.10 19.45
CA GLN A 135 6.24 -23.31 18.49
C GLN A 135 6.89 -24.18 17.41
N GLN A 136 7.47 -25.32 17.77
CA GLN A 136 8.08 -26.24 16.80
C GLN A 136 7.05 -26.80 15.84
N LEU A 137 5.90 -27.23 16.36
CA LEU A 137 4.76 -27.66 15.57
C LEU A 137 4.31 -26.58 14.59
N LEU A 138 4.15 -25.34 15.06
CA LEU A 138 3.70 -24.23 14.21
C LEU A 138 4.70 -23.93 13.11
N ARG A 139 6.01 -23.94 13.41
CA ARG A 139 7.07 -23.76 12.40
C ARG A 139 6.99 -24.85 11.34
N PHE A 140 6.92 -26.12 11.74
CA PHE A 140 6.75 -27.23 10.82
C PHE A 140 5.47 -27.08 9.97
N ALA A 141 4.34 -26.76 10.62
CA ALA A 141 3.06 -26.59 9.93
C ALA A 141 3.07 -25.44 8.92
N ALA A 142 3.79 -24.35 9.25
CA ALA A 142 3.94 -23.18 8.41
C ALA A 142 4.86 -23.42 7.22
N GLU A 143 6.02 -24.08 7.44
CA GLU A 143 6.95 -24.48 6.38
C GLU A 143 6.25 -25.36 5.33
N GLU A 144 5.53 -26.39 5.77
CA GLU A 144 4.74 -27.27 4.89
C GLU A 144 3.63 -26.55 4.10
N ARG A 145 3.20 -25.37 4.56
CA ARG A 145 2.02 -24.66 4.04
C ARG A 145 2.33 -23.29 3.44
N GLY A 146 3.59 -22.89 3.38
CA GLY A 146 4.05 -21.59 2.90
C GLY A 146 3.60 -20.41 3.76
N CYS A 147 3.27 -20.64 5.03
CA CYS A 147 2.87 -19.60 5.98
C CYS A 147 4.07 -19.13 6.80
N GLN A 148 3.91 -18.02 7.53
CA GLN A 148 4.95 -17.51 8.44
C GLN A 148 4.53 -17.73 9.90
N VAL A 149 5.48 -17.84 10.82
CA VAL A 149 5.21 -17.98 12.26
C VAL A 149 5.86 -16.82 13.01
N LEU A 150 5.09 -16.19 13.90
CA LEU A 150 5.64 -15.18 14.80
C LEU A 150 6.57 -15.82 15.83
N LYS A 151 7.70 -15.16 16.08
CA LYS A 151 8.67 -15.60 17.10
C LYS A 151 8.15 -15.49 18.54
N HIS A 152 7.09 -14.70 18.74
CA HIS A 152 6.54 -14.39 20.05
C HIS A 152 5.19 -15.09 20.20
N SER A 153 4.96 -15.68 21.37
CA SER A 153 3.66 -16.22 21.80
C SER A 153 2.85 -15.16 22.55
N LEU A 154 1.53 -15.34 22.59
CA LEU A 154 0.65 -14.70 23.56
C LEU A 154 0.35 -15.69 24.68
N SER A 155 0.71 -15.33 25.91
CA SER A 155 0.47 -16.16 27.09
C SER A 155 -0.93 -15.92 27.66
N GLU A 156 -1.47 -16.92 28.35
CA GLU A 156 -2.66 -16.73 29.17
C GLU A 156 -2.30 -15.97 30.47
N ASP A 157 -3.08 -14.96 30.85
CA ASP A 157 -2.98 -14.31 32.15
C ASP A 157 -4.38 -14.14 32.72
N GLN A 158 -4.68 -14.89 33.78
CA GLN A 158 -5.98 -14.87 34.44
C GLN A 158 -6.41 -13.46 34.87
N ARG A 159 -5.47 -12.54 35.12
CA ARG A 159 -5.78 -11.15 35.47
C ARG A 159 -6.42 -10.39 34.30
N VAL A 160 -6.12 -10.76 33.05
CA VAL A 160 -6.78 -10.18 31.87
C VAL A 160 -8.28 -10.48 31.93
N HIS A 161 -8.65 -11.74 32.19
CA HIS A 161 -10.04 -12.15 32.36
C HIS A 161 -10.74 -11.43 33.51
N LEU A 162 -10.05 -11.28 34.65
CA LEU A 162 -10.62 -10.69 35.86
C LEU A 162 -10.71 -9.16 35.82
N GLN A 163 -9.77 -8.48 35.14
CA GLN A 163 -9.59 -7.02 35.28
C GLN A 163 -9.78 -6.23 33.98
N ALA A 164 -9.68 -6.88 32.81
CA ALA A 164 -9.80 -6.23 31.52
C ALA A 164 -11.04 -6.69 30.72
N THR A 165 -11.40 -7.97 30.79
CA THR A 165 -12.51 -8.52 29.98
C THR A 165 -13.88 -8.01 30.46
N GLY A 166 -14.74 -7.60 29.52
CA GLY A 166 -16.15 -7.28 29.78
C GLY A 166 -16.48 -5.89 30.37
N GLN A 167 -15.50 -5.07 30.76
CA GLN A 167 -15.74 -3.81 31.48
C GLN A 167 -15.37 -2.52 30.73
N ASN A 168 -15.29 -2.53 29.39
CA ASN A 168 -14.73 -1.43 28.58
C ASN A 168 -13.32 -1.01 29.06
N ARG A 169 -12.53 -1.98 29.51
CA ARG A 169 -11.18 -1.81 30.04
C ARG A 169 -10.20 -2.57 29.15
N THR A 170 -8.97 -2.10 29.11
CA THR A 170 -7.92 -2.65 28.25
C THR A 170 -6.72 -3.08 29.10
N VAL A 171 -5.93 -4.03 28.60
CA VAL A 171 -4.65 -4.41 29.23
C VAL A 171 -3.76 -3.18 29.42
N LEU A 172 -3.77 -2.25 28.46
CA LEU A 172 -3.04 -0.97 28.53
C LEU A 172 -3.35 -0.16 29.80
N THR A 173 -4.60 -0.16 30.26
CA THR A 173 -5.02 0.65 31.42
C THR A 173 -4.98 -0.09 32.74
N ARG A 174 -5.22 -1.41 32.72
CA ARG A 174 -5.43 -2.19 33.95
C ARG A 174 -4.25 -3.04 34.34
N LEU A 175 -3.43 -3.43 33.37
CA LEU A 175 -2.28 -4.29 33.60
C LEU A 175 -1.00 -3.69 32.98
N PRO A 176 -0.72 -2.38 33.18
CA PRO A 176 0.50 -1.80 32.65
C PRO A 176 1.72 -2.52 33.27
N GLY A 177 2.64 -2.94 32.41
CA GLY A 177 3.86 -3.64 32.84
C GLY A 177 3.70 -5.14 33.12
N SER A 178 2.51 -5.73 32.91
CA SER A 178 2.36 -7.18 32.96
C SER A 178 3.11 -7.87 31.81
N HIS A 179 3.27 -9.20 31.91
CA HIS A 179 3.86 -10.00 30.83
C HIS A 179 3.06 -9.86 29.52
N VAL A 180 1.74 -10.02 29.58
CA VAL A 180 0.83 -9.86 28.43
C VAL A 180 0.88 -8.45 27.85
N HIS A 181 1.05 -7.41 28.67
CA HIS A 181 1.27 -6.06 28.16
C HIS A 181 2.55 -5.97 27.31
N GLY A 182 3.64 -6.60 27.76
CA GLY A 182 4.89 -6.70 26.99
C GLY A 182 4.73 -7.49 25.69
N GLU A 183 3.98 -8.60 25.71
CA GLU A 183 3.68 -9.41 24.52
C GLU A 183 2.86 -8.63 23.48
N LEU A 184 1.78 -7.97 23.91
CA LEU A 184 0.95 -7.14 23.02
C LEU A 184 1.73 -5.96 22.44
N ARG A 185 2.66 -5.37 23.22
CA ARG A 185 3.57 -4.32 22.70
C ARG A 185 4.48 -4.86 21.61
N ARG A 186 5.09 -6.04 21.80
CA ARG A 186 5.91 -6.69 20.76
C ARG A 186 5.10 -7.03 19.51
N LEU A 187 3.85 -7.47 19.67
CA LEU A 187 2.95 -7.71 18.55
C LEU A 187 2.63 -6.41 17.81
N ALA A 188 2.35 -5.32 18.53
CA ALA A 188 2.14 -4.01 17.92
C ALA A 188 3.39 -3.54 17.15
N ASP A 189 4.59 -3.70 17.71
CA ASP A 189 5.85 -3.37 17.02
C ASP A 189 6.08 -4.20 15.75
N PHE A 190 5.60 -5.45 15.72
CA PHE A 190 5.60 -6.28 14.51
C PHE A 190 4.63 -5.73 13.46
N VAL A 191 3.38 -5.43 13.85
CA VAL A 191 2.37 -4.90 12.93
C VAL A 191 2.79 -3.54 12.37
N LEU A 192 3.38 -2.66 13.20
CA LEU A 192 3.89 -1.37 12.76
C LEU A 192 5.05 -1.49 11.75
N ARG A 193 5.93 -2.49 11.93
CA ARG A 193 6.97 -2.80 10.93
C ARG A 193 6.36 -3.25 9.61
N LYS A 194 5.39 -4.16 9.65
CA LYS A 194 4.65 -4.59 8.43
C LYS A 194 3.90 -3.43 7.76
N TYR A 195 3.34 -2.52 8.54
CA TYR A 195 2.72 -1.31 8.02
C TYR A 195 3.74 -0.39 7.34
N ALA A 196 4.93 -0.22 7.93
CA ALA A 196 6.00 0.58 7.36
C ALA A 196 6.61 -0.03 6.09
N ASP A 197 6.71 -1.36 6.02
CA ASP A 197 7.14 -2.09 4.81
C ASP A 197 6.14 -1.87 3.65
N GLY A 198 4.87 -1.60 3.97
CA GLY A 198 3.79 -1.45 3.01
C GLY A 198 3.25 -2.79 2.49
N PRO A 199 2.10 -2.78 1.78
CA PRO A 199 1.59 -3.97 1.13
C PRO A 199 2.49 -4.37 -0.05
N ASP A 200 2.49 -5.65 -0.39
CA ASP A 200 3.10 -6.15 -1.62
C ASP A 200 2.45 -5.45 -2.84
N ALA A 201 3.26 -4.71 -3.60
CA ALA A 201 2.77 -3.84 -4.66
C ALA A 201 2.05 -4.62 -5.77
N ASP A 202 2.52 -5.83 -6.11
CA ASP A 202 1.92 -6.69 -7.12
C ASP A 202 0.56 -7.25 -6.67
N CYS A 203 0.48 -7.70 -5.42
CA CYS A 203 -0.75 -8.14 -4.78
C CYS A 203 -1.78 -7.01 -4.75
N GLN A 204 -1.38 -5.83 -4.25
CA GLN A 204 -2.23 -4.65 -4.17
C GLN A 204 -2.75 -4.24 -5.55
N SER A 205 -1.86 -4.13 -6.54
CA SER A 205 -2.19 -3.78 -7.92
C SER A 205 -3.22 -4.72 -8.56
N ARG A 206 -3.01 -6.04 -8.40
CA ARG A 206 -3.92 -7.06 -8.93
C ARG A 206 -5.30 -6.96 -8.29
N ARG A 207 -5.36 -6.79 -6.96
CA ARG A 207 -6.62 -6.62 -6.22
C ARG A 207 -7.36 -5.37 -6.66
N MET A 208 -6.69 -4.23 -6.79
CA MET A 208 -7.30 -2.97 -7.24
C MET A 208 -7.83 -3.04 -8.67
N LEU A 209 -7.12 -3.74 -9.57
CA LEU A 209 -7.60 -4.03 -10.93
C LEU A 209 -8.83 -4.95 -10.93
N ALA A 210 -8.83 -6.00 -10.11
CA ALA A 210 -9.96 -6.92 -10.00
C ALA A 210 -11.21 -6.22 -9.44
N ASP A 211 -11.00 -5.31 -8.51
CA ASP A 211 -12.04 -4.50 -7.86
C ASP A 211 -12.56 -3.34 -8.72
N GLY A 212 -11.92 -3.08 -9.87
CA GLY A 212 -12.25 -1.95 -10.74
C GLY A 212 -11.90 -0.58 -10.15
N LEU A 213 -10.99 -0.53 -9.16
CA LEU A 213 -10.46 0.72 -8.61
C LEU A 213 -9.41 1.35 -9.54
N LEU A 214 -8.77 0.54 -10.38
CA LEU A 214 -7.85 1.00 -11.42
C LEU A 214 -8.39 0.69 -12.82
N PRO A 215 -8.17 1.59 -13.80
CA PRO A 215 -8.55 1.34 -15.18
C PRO A 215 -7.69 0.23 -15.79
N ARG A 216 -8.21 -0.49 -16.79
CA ARG A 216 -7.51 -1.61 -17.47
C ARG A 216 -6.12 -1.26 -18.00
N ARG A 217 -5.87 0.02 -18.29
CA ARG A 217 -4.57 0.53 -18.75
C ARG A 217 -3.46 0.37 -17.71
N ALA A 218 -3.80 0.32 -16.43
CA ALA A 218 -2.83 0.08 -15.36
C ALA A 218 -2.06 -1.23 -15.55
N ARG A 219 -2.60 -2.22 -16.29
CA ARG A 219 -1.87 -3.46 -16.68
C ARG A 219 -0.65 -3.23 -17.57
N ARG A 220 -0.49 -2.03 -18.16
CA ARG A 220 0.61 -1.68 -19.08
C ARG A 220 1.52 -0.59 -18.50
N VAL A 221 1.38 -0.32 -17.21
CA VAL A 221 2.11 0.72 -16.49
C VAL A 221 2.66 0.06 -15.25
N ASP A 222 3.94 0.26 -15.00
CA ASP A 222 4.54 -0.12 -13.75
C ASP A 222 3.96 0.74 -12.63
N LEU A 223 3.33 0.09 -11.65
CA LEU A 223 2.69 0.77 -10.53
C LEU A 223 3.65 0.94 -9.36
N VAL A 224 4.91 0.51 -9.51
CA VAL A 224 5.99 0.78 -8.57
C VAL A 224 6.76 2.01 -9.02
N CYS A 225 7.04 2.91 -8.07
CA CYS A 225 7.85 4.09 -8.34
C CYS A 225 9.30 3.68 -8.60
N PRO A 226 9.90 3.99 -9.77
CA PRO A 226 11.29 3.62 -10.07
C PRO A 226 12.35 4.32 -9.19
N LEU A 227 11.98 5.33 -8.39
CA LEU A 227 12.89 6.05 -7.50
C LEU A 227 12.98 5.44 -6.10
N CYS A 228 11.85 5.04 -5.52
CA CYS A 228 11.79 4.52 -4.15
C CYS A 228 11.39 3.04 -4.06
N ALA A 229 11.06 2.40 -5.19
CA ALA A 229 10.60 1.02 -5.29
C ALA A 229 9.32 0.70 -4.48
N LEU A 230 8.54 1.72 -4.08
CA LEU A 230 7.27 1.56 -3.40
C LEU A 230 6.09 1.70 -4.36
N SER A 231 4.93 1.14 -4.00
CA SER A 231 3.68 1.28 -4.74
C SER A 231 3.30 2.76 -4.92
N ALA A 232 3.12 3.17 -6.17
CA ALA A 232 2.73 4.51 -6.61
C ALA A 232 1.24 4.57 -6.97
N ILE A 233 0.40 3.83 -6.24
CA ILE A 233 -1.05 3.92 -6.35
C ILE A 233 -1.56 4.86 -5.28
N GLY A 234 -1.62 6.15 -5.60
CA GLY A 234 -2.02 7.17 -4.64
C GLY A 234 -2.61 8.43 -5.28
N PRO A 235 -3.00 9.40 -4.44
CA PRO A 235 -3.64 10.64 -4.89
C PRO A 235 -2.68 11.64 -5.53
N GLN A 236 -1.37 11.51 -5.27
CA GLN A 236 -0.35 12.47 -5.69
C GLN A 236 0.79 11.76 -6.41
N VAL A 237 0.55 11.40 -7.66
CA VAL A 237 1.54 10.73 -8.52
C VAL A 237 1.63 11.39 -9.89
N HIS A 238 2.70 11.10 -10.62
CA HIS A 238 2.90 11.50 -12.00
C HIS A 238 2.92 10.28 -12.90
N TYR A 239 2.43 10.42 -14.12
CA TYR A 239 2.60 9.42 -15.16
C TYR A 239 3.92 9.66 -15.89
N LEU A 240 4.78 8.66 -15.92
CA LEU A 240 6.08 8.68 -16.61
C LEU A 240 6.01 7.80 -17.87
N GLU A 241 6.54 8.30 -18.98
CA GLU A 241 6.78 7.51 -20.19
C GLU A 241 8.18 7.79 -20.74
N ALA A 242 8.93 6.72 -21.03
CA ALA A 242 10.27 6.81 -21.62
C ALA A 242 10.25 6.47 -23.11
N LEU A 243 10.95 7.26 -23.91
CA LEU A 243 11.09 7.08 -25.35
C LEU A 243 12.57 6.85 -25.72
N PRO A 244 12.87 5.92 -26.65
CA PRO A 244 11.92 5.15 -27.48
C PRO A 244 11.41 3.85 -26.85
N GLY A 245 11.95 3.41 -25.71
CA GLY A 245 11.70 2.10 -25.10
C GLY A 245 10.24 1.81 -24.69
N ARG A 246 9.37 2.82 -24.67
CA ARG A 246 7.95 2.75 -24.28
C ARG A 246 7.74 2.18 -22.86
N TYR A 247 8.74 2.28 -21.99
CA TYR A 247 8.56 2.04 -20.55
C TYR A 247 7.60 3.07 -19.98
N ARG A 248 6.74 2.64 -19.06
CA ARG A 248 5.68 3.45 -18.46
C ARG A 248 5.59 3.13 -17.00
N ALA A 249 5.61 4.15 -16.15
CA ALA A 249 5.48 3.98 -14.71
C ALA A 249 4.64 5.10 -14.09
N LEU A 250 4.32 4.93 -12.81
CA LEU A 250 3.90 6.02 -11.94
C LEU A 250 5.07 6.47 -11.06
N LEU A 251 5.20 7.77 -10.81
CA LEU A 251 6.18 8.36 -9.90
C LEU A 251 5.46 9.03 -8.74
N HIS A 252 5.92 8.85 -7.50
CA HIS A 252 5.43 9.67 -6.39
C HIS A 252 5.80 11.14 -6.61
N ALA A 253 4.89 12.05 -6.27
CA ALA A 253 5.15 13.49 -6.32
C ALA A 253 6.40 13.86 -5.50
N ASP A 254 6.50 13.40 -4.26
CA ASP A 254 7.64 13.69 -3.38
C ASP A 254 8.98 13.17 -3.94
N CYS A 255 8.96 12.01 -4.60
CA CYS A 255 10.16 11.46 -5.23
C CYS A 255 10.65 12.35 -6.38
N LEU A 256 9.73 12.85 -7.21
CA LEU A 256 10.07 13.78 -8.28
C LEU A 256 10.49 15.16 -7.74
N GLU A 257 9.82 15.66 -6.69
CA GLU A 257 10.19 16.93 -6.05
C GLU A 257 11.60 16.87 -5.45
N ASN A 258 11.97 15.76 -4.80
CA ASN A 258 13.31 15.52 -4.31
C ASN A 258 14.33 15.40 -5.44
N LEU A 259 13.95 14.74 -6.55
CA LEU A 259 14.81 14.63 -7.73
C LEU A 259 15.13 15.99 -8.36
N LEU A 260 14.18 16.93 -8.30
CA LEU A 260 14.31 18.30 -8.77
C LEU A 260 14.86 19.25 -7.69
N GLN A 261 15.31 18.75 -6.54
CA GLN A 261 15.86 19.60 -5.51
C GLN A 261 17.13 20.31 -6.03
N GLY A 262 17.13 21.64 -5.96
CA GLY A 262 18.23 22.48 -6.45
C GLY A 262 18.06 22.97 -7.89
N THR A 263 16.99 22.58 -8.59
CA THR A 263 16.64 23.10 -9.92
C THR A 263 15.67 24.27 -9.81
N GLY A 264 15.71 25.20 -10.77
CA GLY A 264 14.73 26.28 -10.90
C GLY A 264 13.34 25.74 -11.23
N LEU A 265 13.29 24.58 -11.89
CA LEU A 265 12.07 23.91 -12.32
C LEU A 265 11.21 23.35 -11.19
N ARG A 266 11.78 23.15 -9.99
CA ARG A 266 11.01 22.71 -8.82
C ARG A 266 9.85 23.65 -8.51
N SER A 267 10.05 24.96 -8.66
CA SER A 267 9.02 25.98 -8.43
C SER A 267 7.91 25.95 -9.48
N PHE A 268 8.18 25.34 -10.64
CA PHE A 268 7.27 25.24 -11.78
C PHE A 268 6.71 23.83 -11.96
N MET A 269 6.93 22.94 -10.98
CA MET A 269 6.41 21.58 -10.97
C MET A 269 4.94 21.59 -11.37
N PRO A 270 4.59 20.98 -12.52
CA PRO A 270 3.36 21.33 -13.19
C PRO A 270 2.16 20.81 -12.39
N LEU A 271 1.42 21.73 -11.78
CA LEU A 271 0.00 21.53 -11.48
C LEU A 271 -0.78 21.29 -12.78
N SER A 272 -0.24 21.73 -13.92
CA SER A 272 -0.74 21.49 -15.27
C SER A 272 0.41 21.45 -16.29
N GLY A 273 0.46 20.44 -17.17
CA GLY A 273 1.46 20.35 -18.25
C GLY A 273 2.26 19.05 -18.27
N LEU A 274 3.36 19.04 -19.02
CA LEU A 274 4.34 17.96 -19.12
C LEU A 274 5.73 18.49 -18.75
N LEU A 275 6.52 17.70 -18.04
CA LEU A 275 7.97 17.90 -17.92
C LEU A 275 8.66 16.96 -18.89
N LEU A 276 9.56 17.49 -19.72
CA LEU A 276 10.44 16.67 -20.53
C LEU A 276 11.82 16.60 -19.88
N VAL A 277 12.41 15.42 -19.99
CA VAL A 277 13.78 15.13 -19.57
C VAL A 277 14.49 14.55 -20.78
N GLU A 278 15.26 15.37 -21.47
CA GLU A 278 16.16 14.90 -22.52
C GLU A 278 17.41 14.30 -21.89
N THR A 279 17.77 13.12 -22.35
CA THR A 279 18.90 12.33 -21.84
C THR A 279 19.93 12.15 -22.94
N GLY A 280 21.19 11.89 -22.57
CA GLY A 280 22.24 11.65 -23.58
C GLY A 280 22.57 12.89 -24.40
N VAL A 281 22.34 14.09 -23.85
CA VAL A 281 22.75 15.34 -24.48
C VAL A 281 24.28 15.43 -24.40
N GLU A 282 24.93 15.68 -25.54
CA GLU A 282 26.38 15.89 -25.60
C GLU A 282 26.76 17.11 -24.76
N GLY A 283 27.43 16.87 -23.63
CA GLY A 283 27.94 17.92 -22.77
C GLY A 283 29.42 18.22 -23.00
N GLU A 284 29.91 19.26 -22.33
CA GLU A 284 31.34 19.59 -22.35
C GLU A 284 32.18 18.44 -21.75
N GLY A 285 33.21 18.02 -22.48
CA GLY A 285 34.18 17.04 -22.00
C GLY A 285 33.70 15.58 -21.97
N LEU A 286 32.88 15.16 -22.95
CA LEU A 286 32.35 13.78 -23.10
C LEU A 286 31.41 13.32 -21.97
N ARG A 287 30.94 14.24 -21.12
CA ARG A 287 29.96 13.90 -20.08
C ARG A 287 28.55 14.12 -20.61
N SER A 288 27.73 13.09 -20.54
CA SER A 288 26.31 13.20 -20.87
C SER A 288 25.61 14.13 -19.89
N GLN A 289 24.78 15.02 -20.42
CA GLN A 289 23.96 15.95 -19.64
C GLN A 289 22.49 15.58 -19.71
N ILE A 290 21.73 16.10 -18.76
CA ILE A 290 20.27 16.05 -18.78
C ILE A 290 19.75 17.45 -19.07
N ARG A 291 18.84 17.58 -20.03
CA ARG A 291 18.13 18.83 -20.27
C ARG A 291 16.70 18.68 -19.79
N LEU A 292 16.31 19.54 -18.87
CA LEU A 292 14.94 19.59 -18.38
C LEU A 292 14.20 20.71 -19.10
N LEU A 293 13.02 20.41 -19.63
CA LEU A 293 12.24 21.35 -20.42
C LEU A 293 10.79 21.40 -19.94
N LEU A 294 10.28 22.62 -19.70
CA LEU A 294 8.86 22.87 -19.46
C LEU A 294 8.25 23.60 -20.65
N PRO A 295 7.35 22.95 -21.41
CA PRO A 295 6.66 23.59 -22.53
C PRO A 295 5.76 24.73 -22.05
N GLY A 296 5.88 25.90 -22.66
CA GLY A 296 4.98 27.03 -22.43
C GLY A 296 3.71 26.98 -23.30
N GLU A 297 2.73 27.83 -22.98
CA GLU A 297 1.48 27.92 -23.74
C GLU A 297 1.69 28.48 -25.16
N ARG A 298 2.65 29.40 -25.33
CA ARG A 298 2.87 30.20 -26.56
C ARG A 298 3.82 29.58 -27.58
N GLY A 299 4.00 28.26 -27.55
CA GLY A 299 4.78 27.54 -28.57
C GLY A 299 6.26 27.32 -28.26
N GLY A 300 6.87 28.10 -27.37
CA GLY A 300 8.24 27.87 -26.87
C GLY A 300 8.30 27.12 -25.54
N PHE A 301 9.50 26.82 -25.07
CA PHE A 301 9.75 26.36 -23.70
C PHE A 301 9.70 27.54 -22.72
N ALA A 302 8.90 27.40 -21.67
CA ALA A 302 8.76 28.40 -20.62
C ALA A 302 10.02 28.46 -19.76
N GLU A 303 10.58 27.30 -19.45
CA GLU A 303 11.80 27.14 -18.68
C GLU A 303 12.63 25.98 -19.24
N GLN A 304 13.95 26.16 -19.25
CA GLN A 304 14.91 25.11 -19.57
C GLN A 304 16.04 25.12 -18.57
N GLU A 305 16.54 23.94 -18.22
CA GLU A 305 17.68 23.82 -17.32
C GLU A 305 18.56 22.65 -17.74
N LEU A 306 19.87 22.89 -17.76
CA LEU A 306 20.87 21.89 -18.09
C LEU A 306 21.50 21.38 -16.79
N LEU A 307 21.43 20.07 -16.58
CA LEU A 307 21.94 19.42 -15.39
C LEU A 307 23.14 18.56 -15.75
N LEU A 308 24.14 18.61 -14.87
CA LEU A 308 25.27 17.69 -14.79
C LEU A 308 25.07 16.85 -13.53
N PRO A 309 24.36 15.71 -13.60
CA PRO A 309 24.05 14.94 -12.42
C PRO A 309 25.32 14.38 -11.80
N GLN A 310 25.45 14.52 -10.48
CA GLN A 310 26.55 13.88 -9.77
C GLN A 310 26.41 12.36 -9.82
N SER A 311 27.53 11.64 -9.75
CA SER A 311 27.54 10.20 -9.54
C SER A 311 26.74 9.86 -8.27
N ASN A 312 25.80 8.90 -8.37
CA ASN A 312 24.83 8.55 -7.32
C ASN A 312 23.70 9.55 -7.07
N SER A 313 23.46 10.50 -7.99
CA SER A 313 22.22 11.28 -7.94
C SER A 313 21.00 10.41 -8.23
N GLY A 314 19.82 10.84 -7.76
CA GLY A 314 18.55 10.18 -8.07
C GLY A 314 18.26 10.07 -9.57
N TRP A 315 18.91 10.91 -10.41
CA TRP A 315 18.77 10.86 -11.86
C TRP A 315 19.35 9.59 -12.46
N ASP A 316 20.53 9.15 -12.01
CA ASP A 316 21.12 7.89 -12.51
C ASP A 316 20.26 6.69 -12.09
N ALA A 317 19.74 6.70 -10.86
CA ALA A 317 18.82 5.68 -10.37
C ALA A 317 17.53 5.61 -11.21
N LEU A 318 16.91 6.77 -11.51
CA LEU A 318 15.73 6.84 -12.38
C LEU A 318 16.03 6.28 -13.77
N LEU A 319 17.14 6.71 -14.38
CA LEU A 319 17.50 6.30 -15.74
C LEU A 319 17.74 4.79 -15.82
N ARG A 320 18.50 4.22 -14.88
CA ARG A 320 18.72 2.77 -14.82
C ARG A 320 17.42 2.00 -14.64
N ALA A 321 16.55 2.46 -13.75
CA ALA A 321 15.26 1.80 -13.52
C ALA A 321 14.35 1.83 -14.76
N VAL A 322 14.37 2.94 -15.51
CA VAL A 322 13.44 3.19 -16.62
C VAL A 322 13.95 2.65 -17.97
N THR A 323 15.27 2.62 -18.16
CA THR A 323 15.90 2.30 -19.45
C THR A 323 16.89 1.14 -19.39
N GLY A 324 17.31 0.74 -18.18
CA GLY A 324 18.40 -0.22 -17.97
C GLY A 324 19.82 0.37 -18.08
N LEU A 325 19.96 1.66 -18.42
CA LEU A 325 21.25 2.29 -18.73
C LEU A 325 21.53 3.49 -17.81
N SER A 326 22.80 3.68 -17.45
CA SER A 326 23.26 4.91 -16.80
C SER A 326 23.33 6.08 -17.76
N LEU A 327 23.39 7.32 -17.24
CA LEU A 327 23.37 8.52 -18.09
C LEU A 327 24.48 8.53 -19.17
N ASN A 328 25.67 8.01 -18.87
CA ASN A 328 26.78 7.97 -19.82
C ASN A 328 26.67 6.85 -20.86
N GLU A 329 25.75 5.90 -20.66
CA GLU A 329 25.46 4.81 -21.60
C GLU A 329 24.23 5.10 -22.47
N GLN A 330 23.47 6.16 -22.16
CA GLN A 330 22.26 6.54 -22.88
C GLN A 330 22.59 7.04 -24.29
N ALA A 331 21.86 6.52 -25.27
CA ALA A 331 21.63 7.26 -26.50
C ALA A 331 20.68 8.44 -26.23
N PRO A 332 20.66 9.48 -27.09
CA PRO A 332 19.68 10.56 -27.00
C PRO A 332 18.25 10.03 -26.87
N GLY A 333 17.56 10.47 -25.82
CA GLY A 333 16.25 9.95 -25.42
C GLY A 333 15.43 11.00 -24.71
N VAL A 334 14.14 10.71 -24.52
CA VAL A 334 13.21 11.63 -23.86
C VAL A 334 12.35 10.88 -22.86
N LEU A 335 12.36 11.34 -21.61
CA LEU A 335 11.36 10.99 -20.63
C LEU A 335 10.29 12.08 -20.58
N ILE A 336 9.03 11.68 -20.51
CA ILE A 336 7.89 12.57 -20.44
C ILE A 336 7.17 12.29 -19.13
N VAL A 337 7.02 13.32 -18.31
CA VAL A 337 6.36 13.25 -17.00
C VAL A 337 5.11 14.11 -17.03
N SER A 338 3.95 13.54 -16.69
CA SER A 338 2.69 14.29 -16.64
C SER A 338 2.61 15.22 -15.44
N ALA A 339 1.66 16.15 -15.49
CA ALA A 339 1.16 16.83 -14.30
C ALA A 339 0.72 15.82 -13.23
N ARG A 340 0.78 16.28 -11.98
CA ARG A 340 0.40 15.50 -10.79
C ARG A 340 -1.09 15.18 -10.79
N GLY A 341 -1.45 13.99 -10.36
CA GLY A 341 -2.84 13.61 -10.15
C GLY A 341 -3.01 12.26 -9.47
N GLU A 342 -4.26 11.86 -9.28
CA GLU A 342 -4.61 10.55 -8.75
C GLU A 342 -4.36 9.46 -9.80
N ALA A 343 -3.75 8.35 -9.39
CA ALA A 343 -3.39 7.24 -10.27
C ALA A 343 -4.57 6.75 -11.14
N ALA A 344 -5.74 6.53 -10.53
CA ALA A 344 -6.95 6.07 -11.22
C ALA A 344 -7.40 7.06 -12.31
N VAL A 345 -7.28 8.36 -12.03
CA VAL A 345 -7.66 9.44 -12.93
C VAL A 345 -6.65 9.58 -14.07
N LEU A 346 -5.34 9.61 -13.78
CA LEU A 346 -4.26 9.71 -14.78
C LEU A 346 -4.26 8.55 -15.77
N LEU A 347 -4.54 7.34 -15.27
CA LEU A 347 -4.60 6.14 -16.10
C LEU A 347 -5.95 5.97 -16.82
N GLY A 348 -6.94 6.80 -16.48
CA GLY A 348 -8.27 6.80 -17.08
C GLY A 348 -8.25 7.28 -18.55
N PRO A 349 -9.27 6.92 -19.35
CA PRO A 349 -9.30 7.20 -20.78
C PRO A 349 -9.25 8.69 -21.10
N GLY A 350 -10.01 9.53 -20.37
CA GLY A 350 -10.08 10.97 -20.63
C GLY A 350 -8.75 11.69 -20.39
N ARG A 351 -8.09 11.45 -19.24
CA ARG A 351 -6.77 12.03 -18.99
C ARG A 351 -5.69 11.49 -19.90
N TYR A 352 -5.78 10.22 -20.29
CA TYR A 352 -4.82 9.66 -21.23
C TYR A 352 -4.89 10.30 -22.61
N GLN A 353 -6.10 10.56 -23.12
CA GLN A 353 -6.29 11.25 -24.40
C GLN A 353 -5.65 12.64 -24.36
N LEU A 354 -5.93 13.41 -23.31
CA LEU A 354 -5.30 14.71 -23.09
C LEU A 354 -3.76 14.61 -23.03
N TYR A 355 -3.24 13.62 -22.29
CA TYR A 355 -1.79 13.37 -22.24
C TYR A 355 -1.20 13.06 -23.62
N GLN A 356 -1.88 12.25 -24.45
CA GLN A 356 -1.41 11.94 -25.81
C GLN A 356 -1.44 13.15 -26.75
N GLU A 357 -2.42 14.04 -26.60
CA GLU A 357 -2.47 15.31 -27.34
C GLU A 357 -1.32 16.22 -26.93
N GLN A 358 -1.13 16.43 -25.63
CA GLN A 358 -0.02 17.21 -25.09
C GLN A 358 1.34 16.64 -25.54
N LYS A 359 1.52 15.32 -25.42
CA LYS A 359 2.72 14.62 -25.86
C LYS A 359 3.01 14.86 -27.34
N ARG A 360 2.01 14.72 -28.22
CA ARG A 360 2.19 14.96 -29.67
C ARG A 360 2.63 16.39 -29.95
N ASN A 361 1.96 17.37 -29.34
CA ASN A 361 2.28 18.78 -29.51
C ASN A 361 3.70 19.10 -29.04
N VAL A 362 4.09 18.57 -27.89
CA VAL A 362 5.41 18.83 -27.31
C VAL A 362 6.53 18.16 -28.10
N LEU A 363 6.34 16.91 -28.56
CA LEU A 363 7.32 16.24 -29.41
C LEU A 363 7.46 16.89 -30.81
N GLN A 364 6.40 17.49 -31.34
CA GLN A 364 6.48 18.28 -32.57
C GLN A 364 7.33 19.54 -32.37
N ARG A 365 7.18 20.22 -31.24
CA ARG A 365 7.98 21.40 -30.88
C ARG A 365 9.47 21.08 -30.68
N LEU A 366 9.75 19.98 -29.99
CA LEU A 366 11.12 19.51 -29.78
C LEU A 366 11.85 19.31 -31.13
N ARG A 367 11.17 18.69 -32.10
CA ARG A 367 11.71 18.52 -33.45
C ARG A 367 11.91 19.83 -34.18
N SER A 368 11.03 20.83 -33.99
CA SER A 368 11.17 22.11 -34.69
C SER A 368 12.28 23.01 -34.16
N GLU A 369 12.82 22.74 -32.97
CA GLU A 369 13.99 23.48 -32.45
C GLU A 369 15.33 22.87 -32.90
N GLU A 370 15.32 21.63 -33.39
CA GLU A 370 16.52 20.96 -33.94
C GLU A 370 16.83 21.33 -35.39
N TYR A 371 15.90 22.00 -36.10
CA TYR A 371 16.04 22.49 -37.48
C TYR A 371 15.98 24.02 -37.52
#